data_AF-A0A524A031-F1
#
_entry.id   AF-A0A524A031-F1
#
_cell.length_a   1.000
_cell.length_b   1.000
_cell.length_c   1.000
_cell.angle_alpha   90.00
_cell.angle_beta   90.00
_cell.angle_gamma   90.00
#
_symmetry.space_group_name_H-M   'P 1'
#
loop_
_entity.id
_entity.type
_entity.pdbx_description
1 polymer ?
#
loop_
_entity_poly.entity_id
_entity_poly.type
_entity_poly.pdbx_seq_one_letter_code
_entity_poly.pdbx_strand_id
1 'polypeptide(L)'
;LEGVELVHVLLLGEDPLSKPEMEGHFRHNSLFVGPADRKAINEGRADYIPIFLHQIPNLIYSEQMPLDAAMLHLSPADEHGFMSFGVEVLASKAAAEKAKKIIVQVNEKMPRVLGDSFIHVSRVHKIVEVSEELPELKRKPFSEVERKIGHLITELIEDGSTLQLGIGGIPDAVLSALKERRDLGIHTEMVSDGVMEAIEAGIITGAKKTFHPNKVILTFILGSKKLYEFADNNPVLEAHPTDYTNHPFNVSRNDNMIAINSAIEVDITGQVCSDSIGTYIYSGFGGQVDFIRGAAHSKGGKPIIALHSTAKNGEVSRIVPFLKKGAGVVTTRADVKYVVTEYGIAYLHGKNLQERTIALINVADPKFRPDLIKEAKGRYLLR
;
A
#
# COMPACT_ATOMS: atom_id res chain seq x y z
N LEU A 1 20.86 -22.11 14.07
CA LEU A 1 19.62 -22.75 13.59
C LEU A 1 19.83 -23.11 12.13
N GLU A 2 19.18 -24.14 11.61
CA GLU A 2 19.32 -24.57 10.21
C GLU A 2 17.94 -24.71 9.59
N GLY A 3 17.79 -24.38 8.30
CA GLY A 3 16.54 -24.55 7.57
C GLY A 3 15.35 -23.77 8.13
N VAL A 4 15.57 -22.61 8.75
CA VAL A 4 14.49 -21.80 9.30
C VAL A 4 13.86 -20.93 8.22
N GLU A 5 12.56 -21.06 8.02
CA GLU A 5 11.81 -20.19 7.13
C GLU A 5 11.30 -18.96 7.88
N LEU A 6 11.45 -17.79 7.26
CA LEU A 6 10.97 -16.52 7.77
C LEU A 6 9.94 -15.95 6.82
N VAL A 7 8.68 -15.87 7.26
CA VAL A 7 7.60 -15.24 6.51
C VAL A 7 7.37 -13.84 7.06
N HIS A 8 7.31 -12.84 6.18
CA HIS A 8 7.02 -11.47 6.56
C HIS A 8 6.32 -10.72 5.43
N VAL A 9 5.69 -9.59 5.76
CA VAL A 9 5.16 -8.63 4.78
C VAL A 9 6.25 -7.60 4.48
N LEU A 10 6.06 -6.30 4.74
CA LEU A 10 7.07 -5.28 4.50
C LEU A 10 8.11 -5.29 5.63
N LEU A 11 9.36 -5.60 5.30
CA LEU A 11 10.49 -5.49 6.23
C LEU A 11 11.23 -4.16 6.03
N LEU A 12 11.39 -3.40 7.11
CA LEU A 12 12.13 -2.15 7.16
C LEU A 12 13.40 -2.30 8.00
N GLY A 13 14.44 -1.55 7.64
CA GLY A 13 15.70 -1.54 8.37
C GLY A 13 16.73 -2.54 7.84
N GLU A 14 17.73 -2.83 8.67
CA GLU A 14 18.73 -3.83 8.36
C GLU A 14 18.21 -5.22 8.70
N ASP A 15 18.36 -6.14 7.76
CA ASP A 15 18.04 -7.53 7.97
C ASP A 15 19.31 -8.36 8.07
N PRO A 16 19.73 -8.76 9.28
CA PRO A 16 20.90 -9.61 9.46
C PRO A 16 20.67 -11.06 9.00
N LEU A 17 19.42 -11.50 8.85
CA LEU A 17 19.06 -12.90 8.58
C LEU A 17 19.06 -13.22 7.09
N SER A 18 19.01 -12.21 6.22
CA SER A 18 19.20 -12.35 4.77
C SER A 18 20.61 -11.98 4.30
N LYS A 19 21.63 -12.01 5.16
CA LYS A 19 23.04 -11.85 4.73
C LYS A 19 23.58 -13.13 4.07
N PRO A 20 24.58 -13.07 3.17
CA PRO A 20 25.16 -14.25 2.53
C PRO A 20 25.67 -15.31 3.52
N GLU A 21 26.19 -14.89 4.68
CA GLU A 21 26.69 -15.81 5.71
C GLU A 21 25.58 -16.61 6.41
N MET A 22 24.31 -16.25 6.20
CA MET A 22 23.14 -16.92 6.75
C MET A 22 22.52 -17.96 5.80
N GLU A 23 23.12 -18.18 4.63
CA GLU A 23 22.66 -19.19 3.68
C GLU A 23 22.67 -20.59 4.32
N GLY A 24 21.59 -21.35 4.13
CA GLY A 24 21.35 -22.64 4.81
C GLY A 24 20.80 -22.52 6.24
N HIS A 25 20.96 -21.36 6.89
CA HIS A 25 20.42 -21.11 8.22
C HIS A 25 19.01 -20.54 8.17
N PHE A 26 18.81 -19.49 7.37
CA PHE A 26 17.53 -18.81 7.22
C PHE A 26 17.16 -18.64 5.75
N ARG A 27 15.88 -18.74 5.43
CA ARG A 27 15.33 -18.44 4.12
C ARG A 27 14.07 -17.61 4.25
N HIS A 28 14.07 -16.43 3.63
CA HIS A 28 12.92 -15.54 3.65
C HIS A 28 11.91 -15.93 2.58
N ASN A 29 10.64 -15.93 2.97
CA ASN A 29 9.46 -16.04 2.12
C ASN A 29 8.69 -14.72 2.24
N SER A 30 9.06 -13.75 1.40
CA SER A 30 8.54 -12.40 1.43
C SER A 30 7.16 -12.33 0.78
N LEU A 31 6.16 -11.83 1.50
CA LEU A 31 4.81 -11.59 0.98
C LEU A 31 4.67 -10.16 0.44
N PHE A 32 5.64 -9.30 0.74
CA PHE A 32 5.79 -7.98 0.13
C PHE A 32 7.26 -7.55 0.18
N VAL A 33 7.90 -7.42 -0.98
CA VAL A 33 9.32 -7.08 -1.03
C VAL A 33 9.59 -5.64 -0.60
N GLY A 34 10.55 -5.45 0.29
CA GLY A 34 11.00 -4.15 0.81
C GLY A 34 12.48 -3.89 0.55
N PRO A 35 13.01 -2.72 0.94
CA PRO A 35 14.43 -2.44 0.80
C PRO A 35 15.35 -3.42 1.53
N ALA A 36 14.88 -4.04 2.62
CA ALA A 36 15.67 -4.94 3.47
C ALA A 36 15.99 -6.28 2.78
N ASP A 37 15.02 -6.86 2.06
CA ASP A 37 15.08 -8.21 1.48
C ASP A 37 15.19 -8.23 -0.06
N ARG A 38 14.89 -7.10 -0.74
CA ARG A 38 14.93 -7.00 -2.21
C ARG A 38 16.21 -7.53 -2.84
N LYS A 39 17.37 -7.21 -2.25
CA LYS A 39 18.66 -7.67 -2.77
C LYS A 39 18.76 -9.20 -2.68
N ALA A 40 18.40 -9.79 -1.55
CA ALA A 40 18.45 -11.23 -1.34
C ALA A 40 17.52 -11.99 -2.30
N ILE A 41 16.32 -11.45 -2.56
CA ILE A 41 15.36 -12.04 -3.51
C ILE A 41 15.94 -12.07 -4.93
N ASN A 42 16.49 -10.94 -5.38
CA ASN A 42 17.05 -10.87 -6.74
C ASN A 42 18.39 -11.61 -6.90
N GLU A 43 19.00 -12.05 -5.80
CA GLU A 43 20.18 -12.94 -5.77
C GLU A 43 19.80 -14.42 -5.57
N GLY A 44 18.51 -14.75 -5.42
CA GLY A 44 18.02 -16.13 -5.23
C GLY A 44 18.17 -16.68 -3.80
N ARG A 45 18.63 -15.84 -2.85
CA ARG A 45 18.84 -16.22 -1.45
C ARG A 45 17.55 -16.14 -0.62
N ALA A 46 16.53 -15.45 -1.12
CA ALA A 46 15.20 -15.34 -0.56
C ALA A 46 14.14 -15.52 -1.67
N ASP A 47 12.90 -15.79 -1.28
CA ASP A 47 11.75 -15.98 -2.17
C ASP A 47 10.73 -14.86 -2.03
N TYR A 48 9.97 -14.64 -3.10
CA TYR A 48 8.81 -13.75 -3.15
C TYR A 48 7.56 -14.55 -3.47
N ILE A 49 6.54 -14.42 -2.62
CA ILE A 49 5.22 -15.04 -2.80
C ILE A 49 4.25 -13.95 -3.30
N PRO A 50 3.84 -13.98 -4.58
CA PRO A 50 2.87 -13.02 -5.10
C PRO A 50 1.46 -13.34 -4.57
N ILE A 51 0.93 -12.48 -3.71
CA ILE A 51 -0.41 -12.61 -3.14
C ILE A 51 -1.02 -11.24 -2.83
N PHE A 52 -2.34 -11.12 -2.91
CA PHE A 52 -3.04 -9.92 -2.47
C PHE A 52 -2.99 -9.77 -0.95
N LEU A 53 -2.80 -8.54 -0.46
CA LEU A 53 -2.60 -8.30 0.96
C LEU A 53 -3.79 -8.75 1.82
N HIS A 54 -5.03 -8.60 1.34
CA HIS A 54 -6.22 -9.10 2.04
C HIS A 54 -6.31 -10.63 2.14
N GLN A 55 -5.54 -11.39 1.34
CA GLN A 55 -5.57 -12.85 1.34
C GLN A 55 -4.52 -13.49 2.25
N ILE A 56 -3.51 -12.73 2.67
CA ILE A 56 -2.43 -13.23 3.52
C ILE A 56 -2.96 -13.85 4.83
N PRO A 57 -3.88 -13.20 5.59
CA PRO A 57 -4.43 -13.81 6.80
C PRO A 57 -5.06 -15.18 6.56
N ASN A 58 -5.74 -15.37 5.42
CA ASN A 58 -6.38 -16.64 5.09
C ASN A 58 -5.38 -17.76 4.79
N LEU A 59 -4.18 -17.48 4.27
CA LEU A 59 -3.13 -18.51 4.14
C LEU A 59 -2.75 -19.09 5.51
N ILE A 60 -2.69 -18.23 6.52
CA ILE A 60 -2.36 -18.60 7.90
C ILE A 60 -3.55 -19.32 8.55
N TYR A 61 -4.76 -18.77 8.43
CA TYR A 61 -5.96 -19.38 9.03
C TYR A 61 -6.29 -20.77 8.46
N SER A 62 -6.06 -20.97 7.16
CA SER A 62 -6.28 -22.24 6.46
C SER A 62 -5.10 -23.21 6.55
N GLU A 63 -4.03 -22.85 7.26
CA GLU A 63 -2.82 -23.65 7.44
C GLU A 63 -2.10 -24.01 6.12
N GLN A 64 -2.38 -23.31 5.03
CA GLN A 64 -1.54 -23.35 3.81
C GLN A 64 -0.15 -22.74 4.07
N MET A 65 -0.08 -21.87 5.07
CA MET A 65 1.16 -21.28 5.60
C MET A 65 1.18 -21.48 7.12
N PRO A 66 1.52 -22.69 7.59
CA PRO A 66 1.55 -22.98 9.02
C PRO A 66 2.71 -22.25 9.71
N LEU A 67 2.48 -21.77 10.93
CA LEU A 67 3.48 -21.02 11.70
C LEU A 67 3.85 -21.77 12.99
N ASP A 68 5.12 -22.16 13.11
CA ASP A 68 5.64 -22.73 14.36
C ASP A 68 5.81 -21.68 15.46
N ALA A 69 6.21 -20.47 15.08
CA ALA A 69 6.32 -19.34 15.98
C ALA A 69 5.94 -18.03 15.28
N ALA A 70 5.33 -17.11 16.03
CA ALA A 70 5.15 -15.70 15.65
C ALA A 70 5.98 -14.82 16.59
N MET A 71 6.79 -13.95 16.00
CA MET A 71 7.53 -12.90 16.69
C MET A 71 6.81 -11.58 16.46
N LEU A 72 6.35 -10.94 17.52
CA LEU A 72 5.48 -9.75 17.44
C LEU A 72 6.05 -8.61 18.29
N HIS A 73 5.76 -7.37 17.91
CA HIS A 73 6.16 -6.17 18.64
C HIS A 73 4.89 -5.45 19.11
N LEU A 74 4.66 -5.41 20.42
CA LEU A 74 3.38 -4.99 21.01
C LEU A 74 3.56 -3.88 22.04
N SER A 75 2.47 -3.18 22.34
CA SER A 75 2.39 -2.29 23.51
C SER A 75 2.40 -3.10 24.82
N PRO A 76 2.66 -2.45 25.98
CA PRO A 76 2.37 -3.05 27.27
C PRO A 76 0.90 -3.43 27.38
N ALA A 77 0.61 -4.38 28.27
CA ALA A 77 -0.76 -4.76 28.59
C ALA A 77 -1.44 -3.65 29.40
N ASP A 78 -2.71 -3.39 29.13
CA ASP A 78 -3.56 -2.53 29.96
C ASP A 78 -3.98 -3.22 31.27
N GLU A 79 -4.79 -2.54 32.09
CA GLU A 79 -5.32 -3.06 33.36
C GLU A 79 -6.19 -4.32 33.20
N HIS A 80 -6.61 -4.62 31.98
CA HIS A 80 -7.41 -5.80 31.63
C HIS A 80 -6.58 -6.90 30.97
N GLY A 81 -5.27 -6.71 30.87
CA GLY A 81 -4.34 -7.69 30.30
C GLY A 81 -4.26 -7.68 28.77
N PHE A 82 -4.79 -6.65 28.09
CA PHE A 82 -4.73 -6.54 26.63
C PHE A 82 -3.54 -5.71 26.16
N MET A 83 -2.73 -6.30 25.29
CA MET A 83 -1.67 -5.65 24.53
C MET A 83 -2.19 -5.28 23.14
N SER A 84 -1.70 -4.18 22.56
CA SER A 84 -2.01 -3.76 21.20
C SER A 84 -0.92 -4.17 20.22
N PHE A 85 -1.30 -4.56 19.00
CA PHE A 85 -0.39 -4.68 17.84
C PHE A 85 0.17 -3.33 17.39
N GLY A 86 -0.37 -2.23 17.90
CA GLY A 86 0.09 -0.87 17.69
C GLY A 86 0.12 -0.47 16.23
N VAL A 87 1.31 -0.11 15.73
CA VAL A 87 1.45 0.45 14.38
C VAL A 87 1.20 -0.57 13.27
N GLU A 88 1.10 -1.88 13.56
CA GLU A 88 0.94 -2.90 12.52
C GLU A 88 0.01 -4.06 12.94
N VAL A 89 -1.23 -4.07 12.43
CA VAL A 89 -2.15 -5.21 12.60
C VAL A 89 -1.98 -6.22 11.47
N LEU A 90 -2.00 -5.76 10.21
CA LEU A 90 -1.80 -6.54 8.98
C LEU A 90 -2.28 -8.00 9.07
N ALA A 91 -1.34 -8.94 8.97
CA ALA A 91 -1.53 -10.36 9.20
C ALA A 91 -1.01 -10.81 10.57
N SER A 92 -0.48 -9.89 11.38
CA SER A 92 0.05 -10.14 12.73
C SER A 92 -1.00 -10.73 13.65
N LYS A 93 -2.27 -10.30 13.51
CA LYS A 93 -3.39 -10.91 14.25
C LYS A 93 -3.58 -12.39 13.87
N ALA A 94 -3.61 -12.71 12.58
CA ALA A 94 -3.74 -14.10 12.12
C ALA A 94 -2.56 -14.96 12.60
N ALA A 95 -1.34 -14.41 12.56
CA ALA A 95 -0.15 -15.07 13.09
C ALA A 95 -0.26 -15.32 14.60
N ALA A 96 -0.73 -14.33 15.37
CA ALA A 96 -0.93 -14.45 16.81
C ALA A 96 -2.02 -15.46 17.19
N GLU A 97 -3.04 -15.67 16.34
CA GLU A 97 -4.11 -16.62 16.63
C GLU A 97 -3.75 -18.06 16.26
N LYS A 98 -2.86 -18.26 15.28
CA LYS A 98 -2.56 -19.57 14.70
C LYS A 98 -1.18 -20.12 14.98
N ALA A 99 -0.19 -19.30 15.31
CA ALA A 99 1.14 -19.79 15.59
C ALA A 99 1.18 -20.68 16.84
N LYS A 100 1.95 -21.77 16.79
CA LYS A 100 2.09 -22.69 17.93
C LYS A 100 2.79 -22.03 19.12
N LYS A 101 3.67 -21.05 18.87
CA LYS A 101 4.36 -20.22 19.87
C LYS A 101 4.23 -18.75 19.53
N ILE A 102 4.00 -17.93 20.55
CA ILE A 102 3.85 -16.49 20.41
C ILE A 102 4.88 -15.85 21.32
N ILE A 103 5.87 -15.20 20.71
CA ILE A 103 6.98 -14.52 21.37
C ILE A 103 6.80 -13.04 21.08
N VAL A 104 6.70 -12.22 22.12
CA VAL A 104 6.44 -10.79 21.94
C VAL A 104 7.56 -9.97 22.54
N GLN A 105 8.00 -8.96 21.79
CA GLN A 105 8.71 -7.82 22.33
C GLN A 105 7.67 -6.80 22.80
N VAL A 106 7.68 -6.47 24.09
CA VAL A 106 6.85 -5.40 24.66
C VAL A 106 7.67 -4.13 24.71
N ASN A 107 7.13 -3.06 24.13
CA ASN A 107 7.78 -1.77 24.02
C ASN A 107 6.82 -0.66 24.48
N GLU A 108 7.20 0.09 25.51
CA GLU A 108 6.41 1.20 26.05
C GLU A 108 6.17 2.34 25.05
N LYS A 109 6.95 2.40 23.97
CA LYS A 109 6.81 3.39 22.89
C LYS A 109 5.92 2.89 21.75
N MET A 110 5.43 1.66 21.80
CA MET A 110 4.44 1.16 20.84
C MET A 110 3.06 1.73 21.20
N PRO A 111 2.44 2.54 20.31
CA PRO A 111 1.14 3.14 20.60
C PRO A 111 0.06 2.08 20.74
N ARG A 112 -0.91 2.30 21.62
CA ARG A 112 -2.09 1.47 21.79
C ARG A 112 -3.16 1.89 20.78
N VAL A 113 -3.00 1.45 19.53
CA VAL A 113 -3.96 1.73 18.45
C VAL A 113 -5.21 0.90 18.65
N LEU A 114 -6.38 1.53 18.58
CA LEU A 114 -7.69 0.90 18.82
C LEU A 114 -8.20 0.14 17.59
N GLY A 115 -9.28 -0.63 17.76
CA GLY A 115 -9.91 -1.46 16.72
C GLY A 115 -9.78 -2.94 17.03
N ASP A 116 -9.74 -3.77 15.98
CA ASP A 116 -9.53 -5.22 16.09
C ASP A 116 -8.03 -5.56 16.21
N SER A 117 -7.34 -4.84 17.10
CA SER A 117 -5.89 -4.69 17.17
C SER A 117 -5.30 -5.14 18.51
N PHE A 118 -6.01 -6.01 19.24
CA PHE A 118 -5.61 -6.45 20.59
C PHE A 118 -5.39 -7.96 20.70
N ILE A 119 -4.52 -8.32 21.64
CA ILE A 119 -4.28 -9.69 22.10
C ILE A 119 -4.16 -9.70 23.64
N HIS A 120 -4.80 -10.66 24.30
CA HIS A 120 -4.67 -10.81 25.76
C HIS A 120 -3.36 -11.50 26.13
N VAL A 121 -2.72 -11.06 27.21
CA VAL A 121 -1.42 -11.57 27.70
C VAL A 121 -1.41 -13.09 27.94
N SER A 122 -2.54 -13.67 28.32
CA SER A 122 -2.67 -15.13 28.50
C SER A 122 -2.48 -15.95 27.23
N ARG A 123 -2.53 -15.31 26.04
CA ARG A 123 -2.26 -15.96 24.75
C ARG A 123 -0.76 -16.00 24.43
N VAL A 124 0.06 -15.20 25.11
CA VAL A 124 1.49 -15.09 24.82
C VAL A 124 2.29 -16.13 25.59
N HIS A 125 3.28 -16.72 24.92
CA HIS A 125 4.13 -17.76 25.50
C HIS A 125 5.41 -17.21 26.13
N LYS A 126 5.98 -16.14 25.55
CA LYS A 126 7.20 -15.46 26.02
C LYS A 126 7.09 -13.96 25.79
N ILE A 127 7.47 -13.20 26.80
CA ILE A 127 7.54 -11.73 26.76
C ILE A 127 9.00 -11.33 26.95
N VAL A 128 9.46 -10.41 26.11
CA VAL A 128 10.75 -9.73 26.22
C VAL A 128 10.46 -8.24 26.28
N GLU A 129 10.77 -7.60 27.41
CA GLU A 129 10.51 -6.17 27.61
C GLU A 129 11.71 -5.36 27.12
N VAL A 130 11.55 -4.65 26.00
CA VAL A 130 12.57 -3.79 25.41
C VAL A 130 11.88 -2.56 24.82
N SER A 131 12.14 -1.40 25.44
CA SER A 131 11.60 -0.11 24.97
C SER A 131 12.61 0.62 24.09
N GLU A 132 12.32 0.71 22.80
CA GLU A 132 13.15 1.38 21.80
C GLU A 132 12.32 2.26 20.86
N GLU A 133 12.94 3.25 20.22
CA GLU A 133 12.21 4.09 19.25
C GLU A 133 11.75 3.23 18.07
N LEU A 134 10.51 3.43 17.64
CA LEU A 134 10.00 2.75 16.46
C LEU A 134 10.66 3.31 15.19
N PRO A 135 10.82 2.50 14.14
CA PRO A 135 11.31 2.98 12.86
C PRO A 135 10.45 4.13 12.32
N GLU A 136 11.09 5.23 11.92
CA GLU A 136 10.41 6.39 11.33
C GLU A 136 10.62 6.46 9.82
N LEU A 137 9.58 6.86 9.10
CA LEU A 137 9.69 7.20 7.69
C LEU A 137 9.91 8.70 7.53
N LYS A 138 11.15 9.08 7.15
CA LYS A 138 11.47 10.48 6.87
C LYS A 138 10.70 10.99 5.65
N ARG A 139 9.78 11.92 5.90
CA ARG A 139 9.03 12.63 4.85
C ARG A 139 9.98 13.47 4.00
N LYS A 140 9.86 13.35 2.67
CA LYS A 140 10.57 14.20 1.70
C LYS A 140 9.57 15.18 1.09
N PRO A 141 9.99 16.43 0.79
CA PRO A 141 9.14 17.33 0.01
C PRO A 141 8.77 16.70 -1.34
N PHE A 142 7.52 16.84 -1.74
CA PHE A 142 7.09 16.45 -3.08
C PHE A 142 7.60 17.46 -4.12
N SER A 143 7.93 16.93 -5.29
CA SER A 143 8.42 17.67 -6.45
C SER A 143 7.32 18.47 -7.15
N GLU A 144 7.71 19.33 -8.09
CA GLU A 144 6.74 20.06 -8.93
C GLU A 144 5.92 19.13 -9.84
N VAL A 145 6.51 18.01 -10.27
CA VAL A 145 5.80 16.97 -11.04
C VAL A 145 4.70 16.35 -10.19
N GLU A 146 5.02 15.98 -8.95
CA GLU A 146 4.05 15.42 -8.00
C GLU A 146 2.99 16.44 -7.60
N ARG A 147 3.35 17.73 -7.46
CA ARG A 147 2.39 18.82 -7.23
C ARG A 147 1.34 18.89 -8.34
N LYS A 148 1.77 18.81 -9.60
CA LYS A 148 0.85 18.81 -10.77
C LYS A 148 -0.06 17.59 -10.77
N ILE A 149 0.50 16.40 -10.54
CA ILE A 149 -0.27 15.16 -10.41
C ILE A 149 -1.31 15.30 -9.28
N GLY A 150 -0.90 15.83 -8.12
CA GLY A 150 -1.78 16.06 -6.98
C GLY A 150 -2.97 16.96 -7.33
N HIS A 151 -2.74 18.08 -8.00
CA HIS A 151 -3.81 19.00 -8.45
C HIS A 151 -4.76 18.33 -9.44
N LEU A 152 -4.27 17.58 -10.42
CA LEU A 152 -5.13 16.86 -11.37
C LEU A 152 -6.02 15.84 -10.64
N ILE A 153 -5.48 15.15 -9.63
CA ILE A 153 -6.25 14.18 -8.84
C ILE A 153 -7.36 14.87 -8.03
N THR A 154 -7.19 16.11 -7.55
CA THR A 154 -8.24 16.80 -6.77
C THR A 154 -9.48 17.14 -7.60
N GLU A 155 -9.37 17.22 -8.93
CA GLU A 155 -10.51 17.34 -9.85
C GLU A 155 -11.42 16.09 -9.81
N LEU A 156 -10.87 14.94 -9.39
CA LEU A 156 -11.60 13.69 -9.24
C LEU A 156 -12.14 13.50 -7.82
N ILE A 157 -11.81 14.39 -6.88
CA ILE A 157 -12.18 14.26 -5.46
C ILE A 157 -13.22 15.32 -5.12
N GLU A 158 -14.37 14.85 -4.62
CA GLU A 158 -15.49 15.67 -4.18
C GLU A 158 -15.52 15.73 -2.65
N ASP A 159 -16.17 16.74 -2.08
CA ASP A 159 -16.42 16.79 -0.63
C ASP A 159 -17.17 15.52 -0.19
N GLY A 160 -16.84 15.02 1.00
CA GLY A 160 -17.40 13.76 1.50
C GLY A 160 -16.84 12.48 0.88
N SER A 161 -15.86 12.56 -0.03
CA SER A 161 -15.18 11.39 -0.58
C SER A 161 -14.39 10.63 0.49
N THR A 162 -14.33 9.30 0.38
CA THR A 162 -13.51 8.44 1.24
C THR A 162 -12.22 8.09 0.52
N LEU A 163 -11.06 8.36 1.12
CA LEU A 163 -9.78 8.20 0.45
C LEU A 163 -9.02 6.96 0.95
N GLN A 164 -8.39 6.27 0.00
CA GLN A 164 -7.22 5.43 0.23
C GLN A 164 -6.03 6.05 -0.51
N LEU A 165 -4.91 6.16 0.21
CA LEU A 165 -3.65 6.67 -0.30
C LEU A 165 -2.49 5.98 0.41
N GLY A 166 -1.37 5.82 -0.30
CA GLY A 166 -0.13 5.31 0.26
C GLY A 166 0.79 6.42 0.77
N ILE A 167 2.09 6.13 0.79
CA ILE A 167 3.17 7.09 1.09
C ILE A 167 3.87 7.61 -0.15
N GLY A 168 4.54 8.74 -0.01
CA GLY A 168 5.41 9.33 -1.01
C GLY A 168 4.90 10.68 -1.51
N GLY A 169 5.62 11.26 -2.48
CA GLY A 169 5.36 12.63 -2.89
C GLY A 169 4.00 12.82 -3.59
N ILE A 170 3.49 11.82 -4.33
CA ILE A 170 2.15 11.92 -4.95
C ILE A 170 1.04 11.97 -3.89
N PRO A 171 0.89 11.00 -2.95
CA PRO A 171 -0.08 11.10 -1.86
C PRO A 171 0.00 12.40 -1.06
N ASP A 172 1.21 12.82 -0.71
CA ASP A 172 1.43 14.07 0.03
C ASP A 172 1.00 15.31 -0.77
N ALA A 173 1.28 15.34 -2.08
CA ALA A 173 0.83 16.40 -2.98
C ALA A 173 -0.69 16.45 -3.10
N VAL A 174 -1.36 15.29 -3.17
CA VAL A 174 -2.82 15.21 -3.18
C VAL A 174 -3.39 15.81 -1.89
N LEU A 175 -2.94 15.32 -0.73
CA LEU A 175 -3.42 15.85 0.57
C LEU A 175 -3.17 17.36 0.70
N SER A 176 -2.00 17.83 0.25
CA SER A 176 -1.67 19.27 0.26
C SER A 176 -2.60 20.11 -0.60
N ALA A 177 -3.11 19.55 -1.70
CA ALA A 177 -4.04 20.21 -2.62
C ALA A 177 -5.51 20.11 -2.18
N LEU A 178 -5.84 19.29 -1.17
CA LEU A 178 -7.22 19.10 -0.67
C LEU A 178 -7.61 20.06 0.46
N LYS A 179 -6.84 21.12 0.73
CA LYS A 179 -7.08 22.08 1.83
C LYS A 179 -8.45 22.75 1.82
N GLU A 180 -9.05 22.89 0.64
CA GLU A 180 -10.37 23.50 0.47
C GLU A 180 -11.51 22.48 0.49
N ARG A 181 -11.22 21.18 0.45
CA ARG A 181 -12.23 20.13 0.56
C ARG A 181 -12.67 19.96 2.00
N ARG A 182 -13.87 19.42 2.19
CA ARG A 182 -14.49 19.21 3.50
C ARG A 182 -15.09 17.81 3.63
N ASP A 183 -15.23 17.40 4.88
CA ASP A 183 -15.87 16.16 5.30
C ASP A 183 -15.30 14.88 4.66
N LEU A 184 -14.01 14.89 4.31
CA LEU A 184 -13.36 13.73 3.73
C LEU A 184 -13.29 12.58 4.74
N GLY A 185 -13.33 11.35 4.23
CA GLY A 185 -13.15 10.14 5.01
C GLY A 185 -11.85 9.41 4.70
N ILE A 186 -11.42 8.52 5.58
CA ILE A 186 -10.30 7.60 5.34
C ILE A 186 -10.74 6.16 5.59
N HIS A 187 -10.48 5.33 4.59
CA HIS A 187 -10.44 3.88 4.67
C HIS A 187 -9.26 3.44 3.83
N THR A 188 -8.12 3.18 4.46
CA THR A 188 -6.85 3.02 3.77
C THR A 188 -6.11 1.80 4.28
N GLU A 189 -5.14 1.31 3.53
CA GLU A 189 -4.20 0.33 4.05
C GLU A 189 -3.33 0.95 5.16
N MET A 190 -2.82 2.16 4.88
CA MET A 190 -1.80 2.82 5.67
C MET A 190 -2.16 4.26 6.00
N VAL A 191 -1.88 4.69 7.23
CA VAL A 191 -1.93 6.10 7.66
C VAL A 191 -0.51 6.68 7.78
N SER A 192 -0.30 7.86 7.18
CA SER A 192 0.95 8.65 7.22
C SER A 192 0.74 10.00 7.93
N ASP A 193 1.83 10.76 8.12
CA ASP A 193 1.80 12.11 8.71
C ASP A 193 0.83 13.04 7.98
N GLY A 194 0.74 12.95 6.64
CA GLY A 194 -0.17 13.80 5.88
C GLY A 194 -1.64 13.58 6.22
N VAL A 195 -2.03 12.35 6.57
CA VAL A 195 -3.40 12.04 7.01
C VAL A 195 -3.66 12.63 8.39
N MET A 196 -2.72 12.48 9.33
CA MET A 196 -2.80 13.11 10.65
C MET A 196 -2.96 14.63 10.53
N GLU A 197 -2.08 15.30 9.76
CA GLU A 197 -2.14 16.75 9.53
C GLU A 197 -3.50 17.19 8.95
N ALA A 198 -4.08 16.39 8.04
CA ALA A 198 -5.38 16.67 7.45
C ALA A 198 -6.57 16.43 8.40
N ILE A 199 -6.44 15.50 9.37
CA ILE A 199 -7.40 15.34 10.47
C ILE A 199 -7.33 16.54 11.41
N GLU A 200 -6.13 16.93 11.84
CA GLU A 200 -5.92 18.09 12.73
C GLU A 200 -6.45 19.39 12.10
N ALA A 201 -6.30 19.54 10.78
CA ALA A 201 -6.84 20.67 10.03
C ALA A 201 -8.37 20.63 9.81
N GLY A 202 -9.06 19.56 10.24
CA GLY A 202 -10.51 19.39 10.06
C GLY A 202 -10.94 19.11 8.61
N ILE A 203 -10.01 18.76 7.73
CA ILE A 203 -10.30 18.38 6.34
C ILE A 203 -10.88 16.96 6.30
N ILE A 204 -10.29 16.06 7.10
CA ILE A 204 -10.74 14.68 7.28
C ILE A 204 -11.54 14.60 8.57
N THR A 205 -12.85 14.34 8.45
CA THR A 205 -13.75 14.16 9.60
C THR A 205 -14.35 12.75 9.63
N GLY A 206 -14.44 12.08 8.48
CA GLY A 206 -15.13 10.80 8.32
C GLY A 206 -16.65 10.89 8.43
N ALA A 207 -17.23 12.08 8.59
CA ALA A 207 -18.66 12.26 8.86
C ALA A 207 -19.59 11.80 7.71
N LYS A 208 -19.06 11.73 6.48
CA LYS A 208 -19.79 11.31 5.28
C LYS A 208 -19.52 9.87 4.85
N LYS A 209 -18.64 9.14 5.56
CA LYS A 209 -18.40 7.73 5.26
C LYS A 209 -19.68 6.94 5.49
N THR A 210 -20.05 6.10 4.53
CA THR A 210 -21.20 5.17 4.63
C THR A 210 -20.83 3.87 5.34
N PHE A 211 -19.53 3.58 5.47
CA PHE A 211 -19.01 2.46 6.25
C PHE A 211 -18.01 2.98 7.28
N HIS A 212 -18.27 2.68 8.56
CA HIS A 212 -17.52 3.25 9.70
C HIS A 212 -17.49 4.79 9.69
N PRO A 213 -18.64 5.47 9.89
CA PRO A 213 -18.71 6.92 9.98
C PRO A 213 -17.89 7.44 11.16
N ASN A 214 -17.25 8.60 10.96
CA ASN A 214 -16.39 9.29 11.93
C ASN A 214 -15.12 8.53 12.35
N LYS A 215 -14.77 7.45 11.62
CA LYS A 215 -13.58 6.63 11.88
C LYS A 215 -12.62 6.67 10.70
N VAL A 216 -11.34 6.64 11.03
CA VAL A 216 -10.25 6.34 10.10
C VAL A 216 -10.00 4.84 10.18
N ILE A 217 -10.33 4.12 9.10
CA ILE A 217 -10.03 2.69 8.99
C ILE A 217 -8.65 2.50 8.38
N LEU A 218 -7.84 1.67 9.03
CA LEU A 218 -6.45 1.39 8.66
C LEU A 218 -6.05 -0.05 8.99
N THR A 219 -4.87 -0.48 8.54
CA THR A 219 -4.27 -1.74 9.00
C THR A 219 -2.82 -1.60 9.45
N PHE A 220 -2.12 -0.54 9.03
CA PHE A 220 -0.85 -0.14 9.63
C PHE A 220 -0.58 1.38 9.56
N ILE A 221 0.42 1.84 10.32
CA ILE A 221 0.86 3.23 10.44
C ILE A 221 2.36 3.28 10.19
N LEU A 222 2.80 4.24 9.37
CA LEU A 222 4.22 4.47 9.14
C LEU A 222 4.47 5.94 8.87
N GLY A 223 5.32 6.57 9.69
CA GLY A 223 5.53 8.01 9.63
C GLY A 223 6.53 8.50 10.64
N SER A 224 6.34 9.72 11.15
CA SER A 224 7.15 10.25 12.23
C SER A 224 6.70 9.76 13.61
N LYS A 225 7.56 10.00 14.60
CA LYS A 225 7.21 9.83 16.01
C LYS A 225 5.93 10.57 16.42
N LYS A 226 5.67 11.76 15.88
CA LYS A 226 4.44 12.53 16.17
C LYS A 226 3.19 11.79 15.73
N LEU A 227 3.26 11.08 14.60
CA LEU A 227 2.17 10.25 14.12
C LEU A 227 1.90 9.08 15.07
N TYR A 228 2.94 8.45 15.61
CA TYR A 228 2.81 7.38 16.59
C TYR A 228 2.19 7.89 17.90
N GLU A 229 2.63 9.05 18.38
CA GLU A 229 2.04 9.73 19.55
C GLU A 229 0.57 10.12 19.30
N PHE A 230 0.24 10.63 18.11
CA PHE A 230 -1.14 10.93 17.71
C PHE A 230 -2.04 9.69 17.67
N ALA A 231 -1.47 8.54 17.32
CA ALA A 231 -2.23 7.30 17.18
C ALA A 231 -2.53 6.61 18.51
N ASP A 232 -1.73 6.87 19.55
CA ASP A 232 -1.87 6.25 20.87
C ASP A 232 -3.24 6.56 21.50
N ASN A 233 -4.03 5.52 21.76
CA ASN A 233 -5.38 5.58 22.34
C ASN A 233 -6.34 6.60 21.69
N ASN A 234 -6.13 6.94 20.42
CA ASN A 234 -6.96 7.92 19.72
C ASN A 234 -8.26 7.26 19.20
N PRO A 235 -9.45 7.68 19.67
CA PRO A 235 -10.71 7.04 19.30
C PRO A 235 -11.13 7.26 17.84
N VAL A 236 -10.48 8.16 17.10
CA VAL A 236 -10.75 8.33 15.66
C VAL A 236 -10.15 7.19 14.84
N LEU A 237 -9.03 6.62 15.28
CA LEU A 237 -8.37 5.52 14.59
C LEU A 237 -8.98 4.18 14.96
N GLU A 238 -9.21 3.33 13.97
CA GLU A 238 -9.72 1.99 14.16
C GLU A 238 -9.02 1.02 13.19
N ALA A 239 -7.99 0.36 13.71
CA ALA A 239 -7.17 -0.58 12.96
C ALA A 239 -7.80 -1.97 12.90
N HIS A 240 -7.71 -2.60 11.74
CA HIS A 240 -8.20 -3.96 11.51
C HIS A 240 -7.17 -4.78 10.71
N PRO A 241 -7.23 -6.12 10.77
CA PRO A 241 -6.48 -7.00 9.86
C PRO A 241 -6.72 -6.71 8.38
N THR A 242 -5.79 -7.14 7.52
CA THR A 242 -5.87 -6.85 6.07
C THR A 242 -7.02 -7.55 5.37
N ASP A 243 -7.44 -8.73 5.83
CA ASP A 243 -8.62 -9.45 5.34
C ASP A 243 -9.95 -8.76 5.70
N TYR A 244 -9.89 -7.68 6.50
CA TYR A 244 -11.01 -6.78 6.74
C TYR A 244 -10.82 -5.43 6.03
N THR A 245 -9.71 -4.74 6.30
CA THR A 245 -9.42 -3.40 5.79
C THR A 245 -9.30 -3.38 4.28
N ASN A 246 -8.55 -4.32 3.72
CA ASN A 246 -8.31 -4.34 2.27
C ASN A 246 -9.38 -5.13 1.52
N HIS A 247 -10.25 -5.90 2.19
CA HIS A 247 -11.23 -6.74 1.50
C HIS A 247 -12.08 -5.89 0.52
N PRO A 248 -12.08 -6.19 -0.80
CA PRO A 248 -12.71 -5.32 -1.80
C PRO A 248 -14.19 -5.04 -1.54
N PHE A 249 -14.94 -6.04 -1.05
CA PHE A 249 -16.32 -5.84 -0.63
C PHE A 249 -16.48 -4.86 0.53
N ASN A 250 -15.61 -4.89 1.55
CA ASN A 250 -15.66 -3.90 2.64
C ASN A 250 -15.30 -2.50 2.13
N VAL A 251 -14.24 -2.39 1.31
CA VAL A 251 -13.84 -1.12 0.68
C VAL A 251 -15.01 -0.52 -0.12
N SER A 252 -15.72 -1.35 -0.89
CA SER A 252 -16.84 -0.93 -1.75
C SER A 252 -18.08 -0.43 -1.01
N ARG A 253 -18.18 -0.66 0.31
CA ARG A 253 -19.29 -0.16 1.13
C ARG A 253 -19.20 1.33 1.43
N ASN A 254 -18.05 1.95 1.19
CA ASN A 254 -17.90 3.40 1.20
C ASN A 254 -18.39 3.97 -0.13
N ASP A 255 -19.38 4.86 -0.13
CA ASP A 255 -19.70 5.68 -1.29
C ASP A 255 -18.53 6.65 -1.58
N ASN A 256 -18.36 7.02 -2.85
CA ASN A 256 -17.29 7.91 -3.31
C ASN A 256 -15.89 7.48 -2.83
N MET A 257 -15.60 6.18 -2.91
CA MET A 257 -14.30 5.64 -2.54
C MET A 257 -13.25 5.98 -3.60
N ILE A 258 -12.25 6.77 -3.24
CA ILE A 258 -11.14 7.18 -4.11
C ILE A 258 -9.89 6.43 -3.71
N ALA A 259 -9.43 5.52 -4.58
CA ALA A 259 -8.22 4.73 -4.34
C ALA A 259 -7.08 5.25 -5.21
N ILE A 260 -6.03 5.81 -4.59
CA ILE A 260 -4.91 6.43 -5.31
C ILE A 260 -3.66 5.58 -5.09
N ASN A 261 -3.18 4.97 -6.17
CA ASN A 261 -2.05 4.05 -6.15
C ASN A 261 -1.01 4.42 -7.21
N SER A 262 0.24 4.03 -6.99
CA SER A 262 1.33 4.26 -7.95
C SER A 262 1.66 3.01 -8.77
N ALA A 263 2.29 3.21 -9.92
CA ALA A 263 2.75 2.12 -10.78
C ALA A 263 4.15 2.41 -11.30
N ILE A 264 4.97 1.38 -11.53
CA ILE A 264 6.30 1.52 -12.15
C ILE A 264 6.16 1.90 -13.62
N GLU A 265 5.32 1.19 -14.36
CA GLU A 265 5.05 1.45 -15.78
C GLU A 265 3.61 1.03 -16.16
N VAL A 266 3.06 1.72 -17.15
CA VAL A 266 1.75 1.43 -17.75
C VAL A 266 1.94 1.29 -19.25
N ASP A 267 1.51 0.16 -19.84
CA ASP A 267 1.60 0.01 -21.29
C ASP A 267 0.46 0.77 -22.01
N ILE A 268 0.63 1.05 -23.31
CA ILE A 268 -0.37 1.77 -24.14
C ILE A 268 -1.73 1.06 -24.27
N THR A 269 -1.88 -0.15 -23.74
CA THR A 269 -3.16 -0.87 -23.67
C THR A 269 -3.82 -0.81 -22.28
N GLY A 270 -3.11 -0.28 -21.29
CA GLY A 270 -3.56 -0.10 -19.91
C GLY A 270 -3.18 -1.24 -18.97
N GLN A 271 -2.21 -2.10 -19.29
CA GLN A 271 -1.64 -3.00 -18.28
C GLN A 271 -0.74 -2.20 -17.34
N VAL A 272 -0.81 -2.50 -16.05
CA VAL A 272 -0.08 -1.77 -15.01
C VAL A 272 0.87 -2.73 -14.30
N CYS A 273 2.16 -2.38 -14.33
CA CYS A 273 3.17 -3.03 -13.51
C CYS A 273 3.54 -2.10 -12.35
N SER A 274 3.50 -2.62 -11.12
CA SER A 274 3.83 -1.84 -9.92
C SER A 274 4.80 -2.53 -8.96
N ASP A 275 5.09 -3.83 -9.15
CA ASP A 275 5.91 -4.61 -8.23
C ASP A 275 7.32 -4.93 -8.73
N SER A 276 7.61 -4.71 -10.01
CA SER A 276 8.84 -5.20 -10.65
C SER A 276 9.33 -4.31 -11.80
N ILE A 277 10.61 -4.47 -12.15
CA ILE A 277 11.26 -3.80 -13.29
C ILE A 277 11.77 -4.90 -14.22
N GLY A 278 10.90 -5.36 -15.14
CA GLY A 278 11.16 -6.61 -15.87
C GLY A 278 11.21 -7.76 -14.87
N THR A 279 12.27 -8.57 -14.91
CA THR A 279 12.45 -9.70 -13.96
C THR A 279 12.98 -9.28 -12.59
N TYR A 280 13.35 -8.01 -12.39
CA TYR A 280 13.86 -7.54 -11.11
C TYR A 280 12.69 -7.20 -10.18
N ILE A 281 12.52 -7.96 -9.10
CA ILE A 281 11.44 -7.73 -8.12
C ILE A 281 11.79 -6.50 -7.29
N TYR A 282 10.88 -5.52 -7.24
CA TYR A 282 11.09 -4.26 -6.55
C TYR A 282 10.24 -4.15 -5.28
N SER A 283 8.98 -4.59 -5.33
CA SER A 283 8.05 -4.61 -4.21
C SER A 283 7.12 -5.82 -4.29
N GLY A 284 5.91 -5.76 -3.70
CA GLY A 284 4.88 -6.78 -3.85
C GLY A 284 3.57 -6.26 -4.46
N PHE A 285 2.59 -7.15 -4.59
CA PHE A 285 1.21 -6.80 -4.97
C PHE A 285 0.58 -5.79 -3.98
N GLY A 286 0.77 -6.00 -2.68
CA GLY A 286 0.16 -5.19 -1.62
C GLY A 286 -1.37 -5.16 -1.75
N GLY A 287 -1.98 -4.08 -1.26
CA GLY A 287 -3.41 -3.82 -1.41
C GLY A 287 -3.82 -3.04 -2.64
N GLN A 288 -2.93 -2.77 -3.59
CA GLN A 288 -3.27 -1.93 -4.75
C GLN A 288 -4.52 -2.44 -5.46
N VAL A 289 -4.51 -3.71 -5.89
CA VAL A 289 -5.63 -4.30 -6.63
C VAL A 289 -6.88 -4.39 -5.75
N ASP A 290 -6.69 -4.61 -4.45
CA ASP A 290 -7.77 -4.71 -3.48
C ASP A 290 -8.59 -3.42 -3.44
N PHE A 291 -7.91 -2.28 -3.30
CA PHE A 291 -8.52 -0.96 -3.30
C PHE A 291 -8.98 -0.51 -4.68
N ILE A 292 -8.26 -0.86 -5.75
CA ILE A 292 -8.70 -0.57 -7.13
C ILE A 292 -10.05 -1.24 -7.41
N ARG A 293 -10.21 -2.51 -7.04
CA ARG A 293 -11.47 -3.24 -7.20
C ARG A 293 -12.54 -2.75 -6.25
N GLY A 294 -12.20 -2.47 -4.99
CA GLY A 294 -13.13 -1.90 -4.01
C GLY A 294 -13.70 -0.56 -4.47
N ALA A 295 -12.85 0.39 -4.86
CA ALA A 295 -13.25 1.67 -5.42
C ALA A 295 -14.00 1.53 -6.76
N ALA A 296 -13.67 0.54 -7.58
CA ALA A 296 -14.39 0.28 -8.82
C ALA A 296 -15.86 -0.14 -8.61
N HIS A 297 -16.16 -0.82 -7.49
CA HIS A 297 -17.50 -1.28 -7.11
C HIS A 297 -18.23 -0.32 -6.16
N SER A 298 -17.53 0.63 -5.55
CA SER A 298 -18.12 1.72 -4.79
C SER A 298 -19.01 2.60 -5.67
N LYS A 299 -20.17 3.01 -5.15
CA LYS A 299 -21.03 3.99 -5.82
C LYS A 299 -20.30 5.34 -5.89
N GLY A 300 -20.02 5.81 -7.10
CA GLY A 300 -19.24 7.03 -7.33
C GLY A 300 -17.74 6.88 -7.10
N GLY A 301 -17.25 5.66 -6.83
CA GLY A 301 -15.85 5.40 -6.55
C GLY A 301 -14.94 5.52 -7.78
N LYS A 302 -13.70 5.94 -7.54
CA LYS A 302 -12.72 6.26 -8.58
C LYS A 302 -11.37 5.61 -8.26
N PRO A 303 -11.02 4.49 -8.92
CA PRO A 303 -9.70 3.88 -8.81
C PRO A 303 -8.70 4.57 -9.74
N ILE A 304 -7.61 5.08 -9.16
CA ILE A 304 -6.63 5.95 -9.82
C ILE A 304 -5.24 5.33 -9.73
N ILE A 305 -4.60 5.18 -10.88
CA ILE A 305 -3.17 4.89 -11.01
C ILE A 305 -2.44 6.18 -11.35
N ALA A 306 -1.60 6.67 -10.45
CA ALA A 306 -0.85 7.91 -10.60
C ALA A 306 0.65 7.62 -10.71
N LEU A 307 1.32 8.20 -11.69
CA LEU A 307 2.75 8.02 -11.88
C LEU A 307 3.37 9.24 -12.57
N HIS A 308 4.66 9.46 -12.33
CA HIS A 308 5.42 10.36 -13.19
C HIS A 308 5.40 9.77 -14.61
N SER A 309 5.32 10.61 -15.64
CA SER A 309 5.37 10.14 -17.02
C SER A 309 6.74 9.56 -17.40
N THR A 310 7.80 9.90 -16.66
CA THR A 310 9.18 9.46 -16.88
C THR A 310 9.90 9.00 -15.60
N ALA A 311 11.06 8.36 -15.77
CA ALA A 311 12.02 7.97 -14.76
C ALA A 311 13.45 8.31 -15.24
N LYS A 312 14.44 8.14 -14.33
CA LYS A 312 15.87 8.45 -14.59
C LYS A 312 16.05 9.84 -15.22
N ASN A 313 15.55 10.87 -14.54
CA ASN A 313 15.66 12.27 -14.98
C ASN A 313 15.14 12.54 -16.41
N GLY A 314 14.03 11.89 -16.80
CA GLY A 314 13.42 12.08 -18.12
C GLY A 314 14.04 11.23 -19.25
N GLU A 315 14.92 10.29 -18.92
CA GLU A 315 15.55 9.39 -19.91
C GLU A 315 14.67 8.20 -20.27
N VAL A 316 13.78 7.77 -19.36
CA VAL A 316 12.96 6.57 -19.55
C VAL A 316 11.49 6.93 -19.41
N SER A 317 10.67 6.60 -20.41
CA SER A 317 9.21 6.73 -20.30
C SER A 317 8.63 5.68 -19.35
N ARG A 318 7.59 6.06 -18.60
CA ARG A 318 6.78 5.14 -17.78
C ARG A 318 5.42 4.83 -18.41
N ILE A 319 5.02 5.57 -19.44
CA ILE A 319 4.01 5.11 -20.40
C ILE A 319 4.75 4.43 -21.54
N VAL A 320 4.59 3.11 -21.67
CA VAL A 320 5.46 2.27 -22.50
C VAL A 320 4.68 1.56 -23.61
N PRO A 321 5.30 1.22 -24.75
CA PRO A 321 4.60 0.45 -25.79
C PRO A 321 4.30 -0.98 -25.30
N PHE A 322 5.24 -1.58 -24.58
CA PHE A 322 5.12 -2.88 -23.93
C PHE A 322 5.69 -2.77 -22.53
N LEU A 323 5.09 -3.48 -21.58
CA LEU A 323 5.76 -3.73 -20.31
C LEU A 323 7.09 -4.44 -20.56
N LYS A 324 8.08 -4.21 -19.70
CA LYS A 324 9.38 -4.87 -19.78
C LYS A 324 9.20 -6.39 -19.78
N LYS A 325 10.03 -7.09 -20.55
CA LYS A 325 10.01 -8.56 -20.58
C LYS A 325 10.16 -9.11 -19.16
N GLY A 326 9.20 -9.91 -18.72
CA GLY A 326 9.15 -10.50 -17.38
C GLY A 326 8.51 -9.63 -16.29
N ALA A 327 8.04 -8.42 -16.61
CA ALA A 327 7.35 -7.57 -15.64
C ALA A 327 6.05 -8.21 -15.12
N GLY A 328 5.83 -8.10 -13.81
CA GLY A 328 4.62 -8.51 -13.11
C GLY A 328 3.46 -7.57 -13.39
N VAL A 329 2.41 -8.08 -14.04
CA VAL A 329 1.16 -7.32 -14.19
C VAL A 329 0.40 -7.39 -12.88
N VAL A 330 0.36 -6.27 -12.15
CA VAL A 330 -0.36 -6.17 -10.87
C VAL A 330 -1.81 -5.79 -11.12
N THR A 331 -2.05 -4.67 -11.82
CA THR A 331 -3.41 -4.24 -12.21
C THR A 331 -3.64 -4.53 -13.69
N THR A 332 -4.68 -5.30 -14.00
CA THR A 332 -4.96 -5.74 -15.37
C THR A 332 -5.63 -4.64 -16.20
N ARG A 333 -5.68 -4.83 -17.52
CA ARG A 333 -6.42 -3.94 -18.43
C ARG A 333 -7.89 -3.78 -18.04
N ALA A 334 -8.51 -4.82 -17.50
CA ALA A 334 -9.93 -4.80 -17.15
C ALA A 334 -10.19 -4.02 -15.85
N ASP A 335 -9.22 -4.01 -14.93
CA ASP A 335 -9.34 -3.34 -13.64
C ASP A 335 -9.08 -1.82 -13.72
N VAL A 336 -8.19 -1.36 -14.61
CA VAL A 336 -7.80 0.05 -14.69
C VAL A 336 -8.94 0.97 -15.16
N LYS A 337 -9.18 2.08 -14.44
CA LYS A 337 -10.10 3.15 -14.86
C LYS A 337 -9.39 4.47 -15.14
N TYR A 338 -8.66 5.04 -14.18
CA TYR A 338 -7.96 6.32 -14.36
C TYR A 338 -6.44 6.11 -14.30
N VAL A 339 -5.71 6.72 -15.24
CA VAL A 339 -4.26 6.86 -15.20
C VAL A 339 -3.91 8.36 -15.21
N VAL A 340 -3.12 8.81 -14.25
CA VAL A 340 -2.77 10.24 -14.10
C VAL A 340 -1.26 10.41 -14.14
N THR A 341 -0.82 11.36 -14.96
CA THR A 341 0.55 11.87 -14.97
C THR A 341 0.53 13.39 -14.82
N GLU A 342 1.69 14.02 -14.76
CA GLU A 342 1.82 15.47 -14.77
C GLU A 342 1.31 16.16 -16.05
N TYR A 343 0.96 15.38 -17.09
CA TYR A 343 0.41 15.88 -18.35
C TYR A 343 -1.10 15.74 -18.47
N GLY A 344 -1.78 15.10 -17.52
CA GLY A 344 -3.24 15.02 -17.49
C GLY A 344 -3.80 13.68 -17.00
N ILE A 345 -5.09 13.49 -17.26
CA ILE A 345 -5.88 12.33 -16.81
C ILE A 345 -6.35 11.52 -18.02
N ALA A 346 -6.01 10.24 -18.04
CA ALA A 346 -6.48 9.27 -19.02
C ALA A 346 -7.52 8.32 -18.38
N TYR A 347 -8.78 8.48 -18.75
CA TYR A 347 -9.84 7.52 -18.42
C TYR A 347 -9.87 6.37 -19.43
N LEU A 348 -9.93 5.11 -18.99
CA LEU A 348 -9.76 3.89 -19.79
C LEU A 348 -10.93 2.88 -19.69
N HIS A 349 -11.81 3.04 -18.72
CA HIS A 349 -12.93 2.10 -18.54
C HIS A 349 -13.94 2.21 -19.70
N GLY A 350 -14.40 1.07 -20.22
CA GLY A 350 -15.30 1.01 -21.38
C GLY A 350 -14.65 1.33 -22.74
N LYS A 351 -13.40 1.80 -22.75
CA LYS A 351 -12.68 2.16 -23.99
C LYS A 351 -12.08 0.96 -24.70
N ASN A 352 -12.13 0.97 -26.03
CA ASN A 352 -11.42 0.00 -26.87
C ASN A 352 -9.90 0.26 -26.86
N LEU A 353 -9.10 -0.64 -27.45
CA LEU A 353 -7.63 -0.53 -27.42
C LEU A 353 -7.11 0.72 -28.14
N GLN A 354 -7.76 1.16 -29.21
CA GLN A 354 -7.38 2.38 -29.93
C GLN A 354 -7.60 3.61 -29.04
N GLU A 355 -8.78 3.74 -28.44
CA GLU A 355 -9.13 4.87 -27.57
C GLU A 355 -8.26 4.93 -26.31
N ARG A 356 -7.93 3.76 -25.72
CA ARG A 356 -6.97 3.65 -24.61
C ARG A 356 -5.58 4.11 -25.02
N THR A 357 -5.11 3.65 -26.18
CA THR A 357 -3.80 4.03 -26.72
C THR A 357 -3.70 5.54 -26.90
N ILE A 358 -4.72 6.17 -27.51
CA ILE A 358 -4.77 7.63 -27.67
C ILE A 358 -4.74 8.33 -26.31
N ALA A 359 -5.58 7.90 -25.37
CA ALA A 359 -5.66 8.51 -24.04
C ALA A 359 -4.33 8.44 -23.28
N LEU A 360 -3.66 7.28 -23.31
CA LEU A 360 -2.38 7.07 -22.63
C LEU A 360 -1.23 7.85 -23.28
N ILE A 361 -1.19 7.93 -24.61
CA ILE A 361 -0.19 8.75 -25.32
C ILE A 361 -0.36 10.24 -24.97
N ASN A 362 -1.60 10.72 -24.82
CA ASN A 362 -1.87 12.11 -24.46
C ASN A 362 -1.38 12.51 -23.07
N VAL A 363 -1.26 11.54 -22.15
CA VAL A 363 -0.69 11.75 -20.80
C VAL A 363 0.77 11.26 -20.70
N ALA A 364 1.37 10.78 -21.79
CA ALA A 364 2.80 10.50 -21.83
C ALA A 364 3.62 11.79 -21.98
N ASP A 365 4.89 11.74 -21.59
CA ASP A 365 5.80 12.86 -21.84
C ASP A 365 5.93 13.14 -23.35
N PRO A 366 5.81 14.41 -23.79
CA PRO A 366 5.91 14.80 -25.19
C PRO A 366 7.11 14.23 -25.93
N LYS A 367 8.26 14.05 -25.25
CA LYS A 367 9.48 13.47 -25.82
C LYS A 367 9.26 12.05 -26.36
N PHE A 368 8.41 11.24 -25.74
CA PHE A 368 8.23 9.82 -26.09
C PHE A 368 6.97 9.56 -26.93
N ARG A 369 6.07 10.55 -27.10
CA ARG A 369 4.84 10.38 -27.89
C ARG A 369 5.07 9.90 -29.32
N PRO A 370 6.06 10.41 -30.09
CA PRO A 370 6.30 9.95 -31.47
C PRO A 370 6.62 8.44 -31.55
N ASP A 371 7.44 7.93 -30.63
CA ASP A 371 7.79 6.51 -30.58
C ASP A 371 6.60 5.65 -30.18
N LEU A 372 5.80 6.10 -29.20
CA LEU A 372 4.57 5.41 -28.81
C LEU A 372 3.55 5.35 -29.97
N ILE A 373 3.41 6.42 -30.76
CA ILE A 373 2.55 6.45 -31.94
C ILE A 373 3.06 5.48 -33.01
N LYS A 374 4.37 5.46 -33.27
CA LYS A 374 4.99 4.54 -34.23
C LYS A 374 4.74 3.09 -33.84
N GLU A 375 4.97 2.74 -32.57
CA GLU A 375 4.71 1.40 -32.04
C GLU A 375 3.22 1.03 -32.11
N ALA A 376 2.34 1.98 -31.77
CA ALA A 376 0.90 1.76 -31.84
C ALA A 376 0.41 1.51 -33.28
N LYS A 377 0.93 2.23 -34.27
CA LYS A 377 0.65 1.98 -35.70
C LYS A 377 1.19 0.64 -36.17
N GLY A 378 2.41 0.27 -35.77
CA GLY A 378 2.99 -1.04 -36.07
C GLY A 378 2.17 -2.21 -35.52
N ARG A 379 1.40 -1.97 -34.46
CA ARG A 379 0.46 -2.93 -33.83
C ARG A 379 -0.99 -2.81 -34.31
N TYR A 380 -1.28 -1.92 -35.26
CA TYR A 380 -2.63 -1.61 -35.73
C TYR A 380 -3.59 -1.11 -34.62
N LEU A 381 -3.06 -0.54 -33.54
CA LEU A 381 -3.85 0.12 -32.49
C LEU A 381 -4.24 1.54 -32.91
N LEU A 382 -3.39 2.19 -33.70
CA LEU A 382 -3.70 3.44 -34.40
C LEU A 382 -3.68 3.15 -35.90
N ARG A 383 -4.58 3.81 -36.64
CA ARG A 383 -4.63 3.75 -38.10
C ARG A 383 -3.77 4.85 -38.71
#